data_AF-A0A4U9U9Z9-F1
#
_entry.id   AF-A0A4U9U9Z9-F1
#
_cell.length_a   1.000
_cell.length_b   1.000
_cell.length_c   1.000
_cell.angle_alpha   90.00
_cell.angle_beta   90.00
_cell.angle_gamma   90.00
#
_symmetry.space_group_name_H-M   'P 1'
#
loop_
_entity.id
_entity.type
_entity.pdbx_description
1 polymer ?
#
loop_
_entity_poly.entity_id
_entity_poly.type
_entity_poly.pdbx_seq_one_letter_code
_entity_poly.pdbx_strand_id
1 'polypeptide(L)'
;MAMINVSGPGMKGMVGMAARVFAVMSRAGISVVLITQSSSEYSISFCVPQSELQRARRALEDEFYLELKDGVLEPLDVMERLAIISVVGDGMRTLRGISARFFSALARANINIVAIAQGSSERSISVVVDNDSATTGVRVSHQMLFNTDQVIEVFVIGVGGVGGALIEQVYRQQPWLKQKHIDLRICGIANSRAMLTNVHGISLES
;
A
#
# COMPACT_ATOMS: atom_id res chain seq x y z
N MET A 1 5.14 -4.69 -8.66
CA MET A 1 4.34 -4.12 -9.78
C MET A 1 5.10 -2.96 -10.38
N ALA A 2 4.79 -2.62 -11.62
CA ALA A 2 5.22 -1.35 -12.22
C ALA A 2 3.99 -0.57 -12.69
N MET A 3 4.06 0.75 -12.61
CA MET A 3 3.05 1.65 -13.14
C MET A 3 3.62 2.35 -14.37
N ILE A 4 2.82 2.41 -15.42
CA ILE A 4 3.12 3.14 -16.64
C ILE A 4 2.10 4.27 -16.73
N ASN A 5 2.58 5.48 -16.97
CA ASN A 5 1.77 6.65 -17.21
C ASN A 5 1.97 7.13 -18.65
N VAL A 6 0.86 7.17 -19.40
CA VAL A 6 0.80 7.70 -20.76
C VAL A 6 0.16 9.08 -20.68
N SER A 7 0.92 10.13 -20.97
CA SER A 7 0.46 11.52 -20.90
C SER A 7 0.80 12.31 -22.16
N GLY A 8 0.09 13.42 -22.36
CA GLY A 8 0.46 14.42 -23.35
C GLY A 8 -0.73 15.21 -23.88
N PRO A 9 -0.46 16.30 -24.63
CA PRO A 9 -1.50 17.14 -25.23
C PRO A 9 -2.47 16.35 -26.09
N GLY A 10 -1.96 15.33 -26.78
CA GLY A 10 -2.72 14.42 -27.61
C GLY A 10 -3.72 13.53 -26.87
N MET A 11 -3.55 13.33 -25.56
CA MET A 11 -4.52 12.56 -24.79
C MET A 11 -5.85 13.30 -24.65
N LYS A 12 -5.81 14.64 -24.64
CA LYS A 12 -7.00 15.50 -24.54
C LYS A 12 -7.60 15.72 -25.93
N GLY A 13 -8.80 15.19 -26.15
CA GLY A 13 -9.56 15.41 -27.40
C GLY A 13 -9.26 14.45 -28.55
N MET A 14 -8.27 13.55 -28.44
CA MET A 14 -8.16 12.43 -29.37
C MET A 14 -9.03 11.24 -28.92
N VAL A 15 -9.99 10.88 -29.76
CA VAL A 15 -10.86 9.73 -29.53
C VAL A 15 -10.06 8.44 -29.68
N GLY A 16 -10.16 7.55 -28.69
CA GLY A 16 -9.65 6.18 -28.78
C GLY A 16 -8.25 5.93 -28.19
N MET A 17 -7.63 6.90 -27.52
CA MET A 17 -6.31 6.69 -26.88
C MET A 17 -6.32 5.57 -25.84
N ALA A 18 -7.30 5.59 -24.92
CA ALA A 18 -7.48 4.50 -23.96
C ALA A 18 -7.68 3.13 -24.66
N ALA A 19 -8.47 3.10 -25.74
CA ALA A 19 -8.73 1.88 -26.50
C ALA A 19 -7.45 1.33 -27.13
N ARG A 20 -6.59 2.19 -27.70
CA ARG A 20 -5.29 1.79 -28.25
C ARG A 20 -4.36 1.25 -27.18
N VAL A 21 -4.23 1.94 -26.05
CA VAL A 21 -3.40 1.49 -24.90
C VAL A 21 -3.78 0.06 -24.50
N PHE A 22 -5.06 -0.20 -24.24
CA PHE A 22 -5.49 -1.53 -23.79
C PHE A 22 -5.52 -2.58 -24.91
N ALA A 23 -5.74 -2.19 -26.16
CA ALA A 23 -5.64 -3.10 -27.30
C ALA A 23 -4.19 -3.60 -27.49
N VAL A 24 -3.19 -2.72 -27.33
CA VAL A 24 -1.77 -3.10 -27.36
C VAL A 24 -1.43 -4.06 -26.22
N MET A 25 -1.83 -3.75 -24.99
CA MET A 25 -1.59 -4.63 -23.83
C MET A 25 -2.21 -6.01 -24.05
N SER A 26 -3.42 -6.06 -24.61
CA SER A 26 -4.10 -7.30 -24.96
C SER A 26 -3.35 -8.09 -26.04
N ARG A 27 -2.96 -7.44 -27.16
CA ARG A 27 -2.17 -8.08 -28.24
C ARG A 27 -0.82 -8.61 -27.75
N ALA A 28 -0.19 -7.92 -26.79
CA ALA A 28 1.06 -8.32 -26.18
C ALA A 28 0.90 -9.40 -25.08
N GLY A 29 -0.34 -9.81 -24.77
CA GLY A 29 -0.64 -10.78 -23.72
C GLY A 29 -0.25 -10.31 -22.32
N ILE A 30 -0.38 -9.01 -22.04
CA ILE A 30 0.04 -8.36 -20.79
C ILE A 30 -1.18 -8.12 -19.89
N SER A 31 -1.08 -8.54 -18.64
CA SER A 31 -2.16 -8.34 -17.68
C SER A 31 -2.11 -6.93 -17.10
N VAL A 32 -3.19 -6.18 -17.30
CA VAL A 32 -3.39 -4.88 -16.66
C VAL A 32 -4.17 -5.10 -15.35
N VAL A 33 -3.54 -4.77 -14.23
CA VAL A 33 -4.08 -5.08 -12.88
C VAL A 33 -4.93 -3.94 -12.34
N LEU A 34 -4.52 -2.70 -12.60
CA LEU A 34 -5.18 -1.50 -12.08
C LEU A 34 -5.11 -0.42 -13.15
N ILE A 35 -6.21 0.31 -13.33
CA ILE A 35 -6.32 1.43 -14.26
C ILE A 35 -6.83 2.64 -13.47
N THR A 36 -6.21 3.79 -13.68
CA THR A 36 -6.68 5.06 -13.13
C THR A 36 -6.44 6.18 -14.13
N GLN A 37 -7.44 7.04 -14.25
CA GLN A 37 -7.43 8.18 -15.15
C GLN A 37 -8.02 9.36 -14.38
N SER A 38 -7.27 10.45 -14.26
CA SER A 38 -7.74 11.67 -13.59
C SER A 38 -8.33 12.67 -14.60
N SER A 39 -9.12 13.61 -14.09
CA SER A 39 -10.25 14.26 -14.79
C SER A 39 -9.92 15.24 -15.91
N SER A 40 -8.68 15.31 -16.39
CA SER A 40 -8.30 16.23 -17.48
C SER A 40 -8.17 15.55 -18.84
N GLU A 41 -8.43 14.23 -18.91
CA GLU A 41 -8.12 13.35 -20.06
C GLU A 41 -6.63 13.38 -20.47
N TYR A 42 -5.78 14.07 -19.71
CA TYR A 42 -4.40 14.34 -20.08
C TYR A 42 -3.46 13.14 -19.86
N SER A 43 -3.87 12.19 -19.03
CA SER A 43 -3.05 11.04 -18.68
C SER A 43 -3.87 9.81 -18.34
N ILE A 44 -3.33 8.63 -18.66
CA ILE A 44 -3.84 7.33 -18.22
C ILE A 44 -2.69 6.61 -17.54
N SER A 45 -2.90 6.21 -16.29
CA SER A 45 -1.94 5.41 -15.55
C SER A 45 -2.50 4.01 -15.34
N PHE A 46 -1.66 2.99 -15.53
CA PHE A 46 -2.05 1.61 -15.30
C PHE A 46 -0.89 0.78 -14.77
N CYS A 47 -1.23 -0.28 -14.04
CA CYS A 47 -0.25 -1.17 -13.42
C CYS A 47 -0.16 -2.50 -14.15
N VAL A 48 1.08 -2.98 -14.31
CA VAL A 48 1.42 -4.30 -14.87
C VAL A 48 2.34 -5.05 -13.89
N PRO A 49 2.42 -6.39 -13.97
CA PRO A 49 3.45 -7.14 -13.26
C PRO A 49 4.85 -6.64 -13.63
N GLN A 50 5.75 -6.58 -12.64
CA GLN A 50 7.12 -6.08 -12.85
C GLN A 50 7.86 -6.88 -13.93
N SER A 51 7.59 -8.18 -14.03
CA SER A 51 8.14 -9.09 -15.05
C SER A 51 7.70 -8.75 -16.48
N GLU A 52 6.56 -8.08 -16.65
CA GLU A 52 6.00 -7.73 -17.96
C GLU A 52 6.34 -6.31 -18.40
N LEU A 53 6.94 -5.49 -17.52
CA LEU A 53 7.20 -4.08 -17.76
C LEU A 53 7.95 -3.81 -19.07
N GLN A 54 9.04 -4.52 -19.33
CA GLN A 54 9.85 -4.30 -20.53
C GLN A 54 9.09 -4.64 -21.82
N ARG A 55 8.22 -5.66 -21.77
CA ARG A 55 7.35 -6.03 -22.90
C ARG A 55 6.25 -4.99 -23.09
N ALA A 56 5.66 -4.50 -22.00
CA ALA A 56 4.64 -3.46 -22.01
C ALA A 56 5.17 -2.15 -22.61
N ARG A 57 6.32 -1.71 -22.13
CA ARG A 57 6.99 -0.49 -22.57
C ARG A 57 7.26 -0.52 -24.08
N ARG A 58 7.91 -1.58 -24.57
CA ARG A 58 8.20 -1.73 -26.01
C ARG A 58 6.94 -1.71 -26.86
N ALA A 59 5.91 -2.46 -26.46
CA ALA A 59 4.66 -2.52 -27.21
C ALA A 59 3.96 -1.15 -27.30
N LEU A 60 4.04 -0.33 -26.25
CA LEU A 60 3.49 1.03 -26.24
C LEU A 60 4.34 1.98 -27.08
N GLU A 61 5.67 1.91 -26.96
CA GLU A 61 6.60 2.72 -27.77
C GLU A 61 6.43 2.43 -29.27
N ASP A 62 6.19 1.17 -29.65
CA ASP A 62 5.92 0.78 -31.03
C ASP A 62 4.55 1.27 -31.53
N GLU A 63 3.48 1.13 -30.73
CA GLU A 63 2.13 1.59 -31.10
C GLU A 63 2.06 3.12 -31.25
N PHE A 64 2.72 3.85 -30.36
CA PHE A 64 2.63 5.29 -30.25
C PHE A 64 3.88 6.01 -30.80
N TYR A 65 4.66 5.34 -31.65
CA TYR A 65 5.91 5.86 -32.17
C TYR A 65 5.75 7.23 -32.85
N LEU A 66 4.70 7.40 -33.65
CA LEU A 66 4.44 8.67 -34.34
C LEU A 66 4.05 9.77 -33.36
N GLU A 67 3.15 9.49 -32.42
CA GLU A 67 2.68 10.46 -31.43
C GLU A 67 3.79 10.89 -30.46
N LEU A 68 4.67 9.97 -30.07
CA LEU A 68 5.86 10.27 -29.27
C LEU A 68 6.86 11.11 -30.05
N LYS A 69 7.07 10.81 -31.33
CA LYS A 69 8.00 11.54 -32.20
C LYS A 69 7.52 12.96 -32.51
N ASP A 70 6.23 13.13 -32.74
CA ASP A 70 5.60 14.41 -33.08
C ASP A 70 5.31 15.27 -31.83
N GLY A 71 5.65 14.78 -30.63
CA GLY A 71 5.45 15.49 -29.36
C GLY A 71 3.98 15.60 -28.93
N VAL A 72 3.12 14.79 -29.53
CA VAL A 72 1.70 14.67 -29.20
C VAL A 72 1.52 13.90 -27.90
N LEU A 73 2.40 12.91 -27.66
CA LEU A 73 2.58 12.26 -26.37
C LEU A 73 3.94 12.62 -25.77
N GLU A 74 3.95 12.74 -24.45
CA GLU A 74 5.17 12.82 -23.66
C GLU A 74 5.82 11.44 -23.57
N PRO A 75 7.14 11.37 -23.29
CA PRO A 75 7.80 10.09 -23.00
C PRO A 75 7.05 9.32 -21.92
N LEU A 76 6.92 8.00 -22.10
CA LEU A 76 6.27 7.14 -21.12
C LEU A 76 6.95 7.27 -19.76
N ASP A 77 6.20 7.67 -18.76
CA ASP A 77 6.68 7.70 -17.38
C ASP A 77 6.45 6.33 -16.73
N VAL A 78 7.50 5.81 -16.10
CA VAL A 78 7.55 4.44 -15.59
C VAL A 78 8.03 4.45 -14.16
N MET A 79 7.19 3.95 -13.27
CA MET A 79 7.49 3.77 -11.86
C MET A 79 7.58 2.28 -11.53
N GLU A 80 8.73 1.85 -11.06
CA GLU A 80 9.01 0.45 -10.71
C GLU A 80 8.93 0.20 -9.20
N ARG A 81 8.97 -1.07 -8.80
CA ARG A 81 8.97 -1.48 -7.38
C ARG A 81 7.77 -0.91 -6.60
N LEU A 82 6.59 -1.03 -7.18
CA LEU A 82 5.34 -0.65 -6.55
C LEU A 82 4.56 -1.87 -6.05
N ALA A 83 3.68 -1.64 -5.09
CA ALA A 83 2.69 -2.60 -4.61
C ALA A 83 1.29 -2.00 -4.65
N ILE A 84 0.29 -2.87 -4.78
CA ILE A 84 -1.13 -2.48 -4.75
C ILE A 84 -1.73 -3.03 -3.47
N ILE A 85 -2.27 -2.14 -2.64
CA ILE A 85 -3.04 -2.51 -1.44
C ILE A 85 -4.50 -2.27 -1.75
N SER A 86 -5.31 -3.33 -1.66
CA SER A 86 -6.75 -3.26 -1.92
C SER A 86 -7.53 -3.60 -0.66
N VAL A 87 -8.47 -2.73 -0.31
CA VAL A 87 -9.49 -3.02 0.71
C VAL A 87 -10.73 -3.47 -0.04
N VAL A 88 -11.34 -4.57 0.39
CA VAL A 88 -12.58 -5.12 -0.18
C VAL A 88 -13.58 -5.28 0.95
N GLY A 89 -14.83 -4.85 0.75
CA GLY A 89 -15.86 -4.97 1.76
C GLY A 89 -17.27 -4.87 1.20
N ASP A 90 -18.12 -5.82 1.60
CA ASP A 90 -19.56 -5.79 1.38
C ASP A 90 -20.17 -4.68 2.23
N GLY A 91 -20.19 -3.47 1.67
CA GLY A 91 -20.72 -2.30 2.36
C GLY A 91 -19.82 -1.07 2.37
N MET A 92 -18.76 -0.99 1.55
CA MET A 92 -18.01 0.28 1.43
C MET A 92 -18.91 1.46 1.01
N ARG A 93 -19.95 1.19 0.21
CA ARG A 93 -21.01 2.15 -0.14
C ARG A 93 -21.91 2.55 1.04
N THR A 94 -22.20 1.64 1.97
CA THR A 94 -23.18 1.85 3.05
C THR A 94 -22.52 2.34 4.35
N LEU A 95 -21.32 1.84 4.65
CA LEU A 95 -20.49 2.26 5.78
C LEU A 95 -19.58 3.42 5.37
N ARG A 96 -20.13 4.63 5.43
CA ARG A 96 -19.36 5.87 5.22
C ARG A 96 -18.15 5.91 6.14
N GLY A 97 -17.00 6.27 5.58
CA GLY A 97 -15.77 6.48 6.34
C GLY A 97 -14.74 5.35 6.27
N ILE A 98 -15.03 4.20 5.63
CA ILE A 98 -14.00 3.15 5.40
C ILE A 98 -12.83 3.71 4.60
N SER A 99 -13.09 4.39 3.48
CA SER A 99 -12.05 5.03 2.68
C SER A 99 -11.26 6.06 3.48
N ALA A 100 -11.95 6.89 4.27
CA ALA A 100 -11.30 7.91 5.12
C ALA A 100 -10.39 7.27 6.17
N ARG A 101 -10.84 6.20 6.85
CA ARG A 101 -10.03 5.44 7.81
C ARG A 101 -8.83 4.78 7.13
N PHE A 102 -9.03 4.22 5.95
CA PHE A 102 -7.96 3.58 5.18
C PHE A 102 -6.86 4.57 4.78
N PHE A 103 -7.22 5.69 4.17
CA PHE A 103 -6.26 6.75 3.84
C PHE A 103 -5.60 7.35 5.09
N SER A 104 -6.36 7.54 6.17
CA SER A 104 -5.80 8.01 7.46
C SER A 104 -4.79 7.03 8.05
N ALA A 105 -5.01 5.71 7.90
CA ALA A 105 -4.07 4.68 8.38
C ALA A 105 -2.73 4.78 7.64
N LEU A 106 -2.78 4.90 6.32
CA LEU A 106 -1.58 5.03 5.49
C LEU A 106 -0.84 6.34 5.78
N ALA A 107 -1.58 7.44 5.93
CA ALA A 107 -1.01 8.74 6.30
C ALA A 107 -0.32 8.71 7.67
N ARG A 108 -0.93 8.06 8.68
CA ARG A 108 -0.31 7.89 10.02
C ARG A 108 0.98 7.07 9.99
N ALA A 109 1.09 6.14 9.06
CA ALA A 109 2.30 5.35 8.83
C ALA A 109 3.34 6.05 7.94
N ASN A 110 3.08 7.30 7.54
CA ASN A 110 3.90 8.07 6.61
C ASN A 110 4.14 7.37 5.26
N ILE A 111 3.12 6.65 4.76
CA ILE A 111 3.17 5.94 3.48
C ILE A 111 2.63 6.85 2.39
N ASN A 112 3.46 7.13 1.39
CA ASN A 112 3.06 7.90 0.22
C ASN A 112 2.15 7.09 -0.71
N ILE A 113 1.10 7.73 -1.23
CA ILE A 113 0.17 7.13 -2.17
C ILE A 113 0.52 7.63 -3.57
N VAL A 114 0.91 6.71 -4.45
CA VAL A 114 1.29 7.00 -5.83
C VAL A 114 0.05 7.16 -6.70
N ALA A 115 -0.93 6.26 -6.54
CA ALA A 115 -2.19 6.34 -7.27
C ALA A 115 -3.33 5.69 -6.50
N ILE A 116 -4.56 6.04 -6.90
CA ILE A 116 -5.80 5.54 -6.32
C ILE A 116 -6.69 5.04 -7.45
N ALA A 117 -7.31 3.89 -7.26
CA ALA A 117 -8.39 3.38 -8.09
C ALA A 117 -9.57 2.93 -7.21
N GLN A 118 -10.73 3.54 -7.44
CA GLN A 118 -12.00 3.14 -6.81
C GLN A 118 -13.02 2.91 -7.90
N GLY A 119 -13.56 1.69 -7.96
CA GLY A 119 -14.64 1.37 -8.90
C GLY A 119 -15.98 1.97 -8.45
N SER A 120 -16.88 2.20 -9.41
CA SER A 120 -18.24 2.71 -9.17
C SER A 120 -19.15 1.75 -8.41
N SER A 121 -18.77 0.46 -8.35
CA SER A 121 -19.44 -0.51 -7.49
C SER A 121 -19.16 -0.28 -6.01
N GLU A 122 -18.14 0.54 -5.69
CA GLU A 122 -17.70 0.90 -4.34
C GLU A 122 -17.60 -0.33 -3.41
N ARG A 123 -17.15 -1.46 -3.97
CA ARG A 123 -16.86 -2.67 -3.19
C ARG A 123 -15.40 -2.79 -2.83
N SER A 124 -14.54 -2.07 -3.56
CA SER A 124 -13.11 -2.06 -3.32
C SER A 124 -12.51 -0.68 -3.59
N ILE A 125 -11.48 -0.37 -2.81
CA ILE A 125 -10.56 0.73 -3.06
C ILE A 125 -9.17 0.14 -3.16
N SER A 126 -8.42 0.55 -4.16
CA SER A 126 -7.04 0.12 -4.36
C SER A 126 -6.13 1.34 -4.37
N VAL A 127 -5.01 1.24 -3.67
CA VAL A 127 -3.98 2.26 -3.64
C VAL A 127 -2.67 1.65 -4.09
N VAL A 128 -1.89 2.44 -4.81
CA VAL A 128 -0.55 2.08 -5.23
C VAL A 128 0.44 2.78 -4.32
N VAL A 129 1.37 2.01 -3.77
CA VAL A 129 2.40 2.47 -2.82
C VAL A 129 3.75 1.89 -3.23
N ASP A 130 4.82 2.39 -2.62
CA ASP A 130 6.14 1.76 -2.74
C ASP A 130 6.11 0.31 -2.19
N ASN A 131 6.77 -0.61 -2.87
CA ASN A 131 6.76 -2.03 -2.52
C ASN A 131 7.31 -2.29 -1.10
N ASP A 132 8.29 -1.52 -0.64
CA ASP A 132 8.88 -1.68 0.69
C ASP A 132 7.88 -1.29 1.79
N SER A 133 6.91 -0.44 1.46
CA SER A 133 5.84 -0.02 2.37
C SER A 133 4.63 -0.97 2.38
N ALA A 134 4.59 -1.98 1.51
CA ALA A 134 3.41 -2.83 1.32
C ALA A 134 2.98 -3.53 2.61
N THR A 135 3.90 -4.22 3.27
CA THR A 135 3.62 -4.99 4.49
C THR A 135 3.16 -4.08 5.65
N THR A 136 3.84 -2.95 5.83
CA THR A 136 3.44 -1.96 6.83
C THR A 136 2.07 -1.38 6.52
N GLY A 137 1.81 -1.03 5.25
CA GLY A 137 0.52 -0.50 4.79
C GLY A 137 -0.62 -1.47 5.08
N VAL A 138 -0.48 -2.75 4.73
CA VAL A 138 -1.48 -3.78 5.03
C VAL A 138 -1.72 -3.89 6.53
N ARG A 139 -0.65 -3.92 7.34
CA ARG A 139 -0.76 -4.03 8.81
C ARG A 139 -1.53 -2.86 9.43
N VAL A 140 -1.17 -1.61 9.10
CA VAL A 140 -1.82 -0.43 9.70
C VAL A 140 -3.25 -0.26 9.21
N SER A 141 -3.52 -0.58 7.94
CA SER A 141 -4.87 -0.58 7.39
C SER A 141 -5.74 -1.64 8.05
N HIS A 142 -5.20 -2.84 8.30
CA HIS A 142 -5.90 -3.89 9.02
C HIS A 142 -6.25 -3.46 10.46
N GLN A 143 -5.27 -2.95 11.21
CA GLN A 143 -5.49 -2.44 12.58
C GLN A 143 -6.58 -1.36 12.60
N MET A 144 -6.48 -0.39 11.69
CA MET A 144 -7.40 0.74 11.65
C MET A 144 -8.81 0.37 11.19
N LEU A 145 -8.99 -0.62 10.30
CA LEU A 145 -10.31 -0.97 9.75
C LEU A 145 -11.04 -2.00 10.61
N PHE A 146 -10.32 -2.99 11.14
CA PHE A 146 -10.91 -4.09 11.91
C PHE A 146 -10.88 -3.87 13.42
N ASN A 147 -10.56 -2.64 13.85
CA ASN A 147 -10.49 -2.27 15.27
C ASN A 147 -9.64 -3.26 16.08
N THR A 148 -8.59 -3.77 15.45
CA THR A 148 -7.63 -4.65 16.13
C THR A 148 -6.84 -3.80 17.10
N ASP A 149 -6.63 -4.31 18.31
CA ASP A 149 -5.86 -3.61 19.33
C ASP A 149 -4.53 -3.11 18.74
N GLN A 150 -4.19 -1.85 19.02
CA GLN A 150 -2.93 -1.27 18.62
C GLN A 150 -1.81 -2.04 19.29
N VAL A 151 -1.10 -2.86 18.51
CA VAL A 151 0.02 -3.67 19.02
C VAL A 151 1.24 -2.78 19.15
N ILE A 152 1.78 -2.67 20.36
CA ILE A 152 3.03 -1.98 20.66
C ILE A 152 4.03 -3.05 21.10
N GLU A 153 5.07 -3.25 20.29
CA GLU A 153 6.14 -4.22 20.55
C GLU A 153 7.27 -3.53 21.30
N VAL A 154 7.58 -4.02 22.50
CA VAL A 154 8.60 -3.47 23.39
C VAL A 154 9.79 -4.41 23.46
N PHE A 155 10.99 -3.85 23.29
CA PHE A 155 12.25 -4.52 23.55
C PHE A 155 12.92 -3.89 24.76
N VAL A 156 13.11 -4.67 25.82
CA VAL A 156 13.73 -4.21 27.07
C VAL A 156 15.18 -4.69 27.11
N ILE A 157 16.11 -3.75 27.06
CA ILE A 157 17.55 -4.02 27.18
C ILE A 157 18.02 -3.55 28.56
N GLY A 158 18.44 -4.50 29.40
CA GLY A 158 18.88 -4.26 30.78
C GLY A 158 17.79 -4.58 31.82
N VAL A 159 17.54 -5.86 32.08
CA VAL A 159 16.59 -6.32 33.11
C VAL A 159 17.17 -6.39 34.52
N GLY A 160 17.83 -5.31 34.96
CA GLY A 160 18.20 -5.10 36.36
C GLY A 160 17.00 -4.61 37.19
N GLY A 161 17.26 -3.94 38.33
CA GLY A 161 16.18 -3.44 39.20
C GLY A 161 15.16 -2.54 38.48
N VAL A 162 15.62 -1.61 37.63
CA VAL A 162 14.73 -0.70 36.87
C VAL A 162 14.00 -1.41 35.73
N GLY A 163 14.70 -2.25 34.95
CA GLY A 163 14.09 -2.99 33.85
C GLY A 163 13.05 -4.01 34.33
N GLY A 164 13.31 -4.68 35.46
CA GLY A 164 12.36 -5.56 36.13
C GLY A 164 11.11 -4.81 36.61
N ALA A 165 11.29 -3.64 37.26
CA ALA A 165 10.18 -2.80 37.68
C ALA A 165 9.32 -2.30 36.49
N LEU A 166 9.96 -1.96 35.35
CA LEU A 166 9.23 -1.61 34.13
C LEU A 166 8.42 -2.79 33.59
N ILE A 167 9.00 -3.99 33.55
CA ILE A 167 8.29 -5.21 33.11
C ILE A 167 7.08 -5.49 34.00
N GLU A 168 7.24 -5.37 35.32
CA GLU A 168 6.14 -5.55 36.28
C GLU A 168 5.04 -4.49 36.10
N GLN A 169 5.42 -3.23 35.87
CA GLN A 169 4.47 -2.17 35.55
C GLN A 169 3.71 -2.44 34.26
N VAL A 170 4.40 -2.90 33.21
CA VAL A 170 3.78 -3.29 31.93
C VAL A 170 2.80 -4.43 32.14
N TYR A 171 3.18 -5.48 32.88
CA TYR A 171 2.31 -6.61 33.21
C TYR A 171 1.04 -6.15 33.95
N ARG A 172 1.18 -5.30 34.98
CA ARG A 172 0.04 -4.77 35.73
C ARG A 172 -0.89 -3.88 34.90
N GLN A 173 -0.35 -3.15 33.93
CA GLN A 173 -1.12 -2.23 33.09
C GLN A 173 -1.71 -2.88 31.84
N GLN A 174 -1.22 -4.06 31.42
CA GLN A 174 -1.72 -4.78 30.24
C GLN A 174 -3.25 -4.93 30.21
N PRO A 175 -3.95 -5.33 31.29
CA PRO A 175 -5.42 -5.44 31.28
C PRO A 175 -6.11 -4.10 31.01
N TRP A 176 -5.61 -3.02 31.59
CA TRP A 176 -6.15 -1.66 31.39
C TRP A 176 -5.87 -1.15 29.97
N LEU A 177 -4.69 -1.43 29.43
CA LEU A 177 -4.33 -1.10 28.04
C LEU A 177 -5.21 -1.87 27.05
N LYS A 178 -5.48 -3.16 27.29
CA LYS A 178 -6.39 -3.96 26.47
C LYS A 178 -7.81 -3.39 26.43
N GLN A 179 -8.33 -2.89 27.56
CA GLN A 179 -9.63 -2.18 27.58
C GLN A 179 -9.63 -0.91 26.72
N LYS A 180 -8.46 -0.31 26.47
CA LYS A 180 -8.27 0.85 25.60
C LYS A 180 -7.86 0.47 24.17
N HIS A 181 -7.99 -0.79 23.79
CA HIS A 181 -7.55 -1.32 22.50
C HIS A 181 -6.05 -1.12 22.23
N ILE A 182 -5.21 -1.28 23.26
CA ILE A 182 -3.75 -1.26 23.15
C ILE A 182 -3.22 -2.60 23.64
N ASP A 183 -2.53 -3.32 22.75
CA ASP A 183 -1.88 -4.58 23.06
C ASP A 183 -0.37 -4.37 23.19
N LEU A 184 0.07 -4.11 24.42
CA LEU A 184 1.46 -3.87 24.75
C LEU A 184 2.18 -5.20 25.02
N ARG A 185 3.04 -5.62 24.09
CA ARG A 185 3.73 -6.91 24.12
C ARG A 185 5.23 -6.71 24.31
N ILE A 186 5.81 -7.40 25.29
CA ILE A 186 7.27 -7.46 25.42
C ILE A 186 7.77 -8.57 24.50
N CYS A 187 8.39 -8.20 23.37
CA CYS A 187 8.84 -9.14 22.34
C CYS A 187 10.32 -9.51 22.50
N GLY A 188 11.07 -8.76 23.32
CA GLY A 188 12.45 -9.07 23.63
C GLY A 188 12.89 -8.55 24.98
N ILE A 189 13.67 -9.37 25.69
CA ILE A 189 14.33 -9.06 26.96
C ILE A 189 15.80 -9.44 26.82
N ALA A 190 16.71 -8.50 27.07
CA ALA A 190 18.15 -8.74 26.99
C ALA A 190 18.89 -8.21 28.22
N ASN A 191 19.98 -8.87 28.59
CA ASN A 191 21.00 -8.35 29.51
C ASN A 191 22.40 -8.61 28.92
N SER A 192 23.47 -8.32 29.68
CA SER A 192 24.85 -8.51 29.21
C SER A 192 25.27 -9.97 28.97
N ARG A 193 24.46 -10.95 29.37
CA ARG A 193 24.77 -12.38 29.32
C ARG A 193 23.80 -13.22 28.49
N ALA A 194 22.54 -12.78 28.37
CA ALA A 194 21.47 -13.55 27.75
C ALA A 194 20.44 -12.64 27.07
N MET A 195 19.73 -13.22 26.10
CA MET A 195 18.64 -12.58 25.37
C MET A 195 17.50 -13.59 25.16
N LEU A 196 16.28 -13.15 25.42
CA LEU A 196 15.04 -13.88 25.18
C LEU A 196 14.19 -13.06 24.21
N THR A 197 13.72 -13.68 23.13
CA THR A 197 12.87 -13.01 22.13
C THR A 197 11.71 -13.92 21.74
N ASN A 198 10.51 -13.35 21.63
CA ASN A 198 9.34 -14.02 21.09
C ASN A 198 8.49 -13.03 20.29
N VAL A 199 8.28 -13.32 19.01
CA VAL A 199 7.47 -12.51 18.08
C VAL A 199 6.00 -12.41 18.49
N HIS A 200 5.51 -13.34 19.30
CA HIS A 200 4.14 -13.33 19.83
C HIS A 200 4.04 -12.72 21.23
N GLY A 201 5.14 -12.23 21.79
CA GLY A 201 5.24 -11.74 23.16
C GLY A 201 5.78 -12.79 24.13
N ILE A 202 6.54 -12.35 25.12
CA ILE A 202 7.07 -13.16 26.20
C ILE A 202 6.03 -13.21 27.33
N SER A 203 5.76 -14.41 27.87
CA SER A 203 4.91 -14.53 29.05
C SER A 203 5.57 -13.82 30.23
N LEU A 204 4.84 -12.86 30.82
CA LEU A 204 5.30 -12.10 31.99
C LEU A 204 4.77 -12.69 33.30
N GLU A 205 4.02 -13.79 33.21
CA GLU A 205 3.66 -14.60 34.36
C GLU A 205 4.92 -15.36 34.80
N SER A 206 5.48 -14.92 35.92
CA SER A 206 6.64 -15.51 36.61
C SER A 206 6.40 -16.95 37.03
#